data_AF-A0A7T7ZZZ1-F1
#
_entry.id   AF-A0A7T7ZZZ1-F1
#
_cell.length_a   1.000
_cell.length_b   1.000
_cell.length_c   1.000
_cell.angle_alpha   90.00
_cell.angle_beta   90.00
_cell.angle_gamma   90.00
#
_symmetry.space_group_name_H-M   'P 1'
#
loop_
_entity.id
_entity.type
_entity.pdbx_description
1 polymer ?
#
loop_
_entity_poly.entity_id
_entity_poly.type
_entity_poly.pdbx_seq_one_letter_code
_entity_poly.pdbx_strand_id
1 'polypeptide(L)' 'MNKPTKKRQTYNTEAVKVLADEFEVTPQFVRQCIRKEKYSLTADAIRKKYYELAGPSERAINDFRTGH' A
#
# COMPACT_ATOMS: atom_id res chain seq x y z
N MET A 1 17.42 8.62 -25.26
CA MET A 1 16.09 8.11 -24.83
C MET A 1 15.92 8.36 -23.34
N ASN A 2 15.15 9.38 -22.96
CA ASN A 2 14.77 9.63 -21.56
C ASN A 2 13.83 8.50 -21.11
N LYS A 3 14.35 7.49 -20.44
CA LYS A 3 13.53 6.48 -19.77
C LYS A 3 12.95 7.16 -18.53
N PRO A 4 11.63 7.39 -18.42
CA PRO A 4 11.07 7.86 -17.16
C PRO A 4 11.30 6.77 -16.13
N THR A 5 12.22 7.00 -15.20
CA THR A 5 12.41 6.18 -14.00
C THR A 5 11.12 6.32 -13.20
N LYS A 6 10.11 5.50 -13.53
CA LYS A 6 8.88 5.42 -12.75
C LYS A 6 9.31 5.09 -11.33
N LYS A 7 9.21 6.08 -10.42
CA LYS A 7 9.47 5.90 -9.00
C LYS A 7 8.65 4.68 -8.56
N ARG A 8 9.33 3.59 -8.23
CA ARG A 8 8.67 2.39 -7.72
C ARG A 8 8.02 2.81 -6.41
N GLN A 9 6.70 2.83 -6.35
CA GLN A 9 6.01 3.04 -5.10
C GLN A 9 6.33 1.84 -4.21
N THR A 10 7.08 2.09 -3.14
CA THR A 10 7.39 1.10 -2.11
C THR A 10 6.16 0.98 -1.24
N TYR A 11 5.34 -0.04 -1.48
CA TYR A 11 4.21 -0.36 -0.61
C TYR A 11 4.70 -1.25 0.52
N ASN A 12 4.08 -1.16 1.69
CA ASN A 12 4.28 -2.13 2.75
C ASN A 12 3.69 -3.48 2.29
N THR A 13 4.58 -4.40 1.91
CA THR A 13 4.21 -5.74 1.40
C THR A 13 3.44 -6.57 2.42
N GLU A 14 3.67 -6.36 3.72
CA GLU A 14 2.94 -7.05 4.78
C GLU A 14 1.51 -6.53 4.87
N ALA A 15 1.31 -5.21 4.87
CA ALA A 15 -0.02 -4.62 4.84
C ALA A 15 -0.80 -5.06 3.59
N VAL A 16 -0.15 -5.15 2.42
CA VAL A 16 -0.79 -5.67 1.20
C VAL A 16 -1.20 -7.14 1.34
N LYS A 17 -0.37 -7.97 1.99
CA LYS A 17 -0.69 -9.39 2.21
C LYS A 17 -1.86 -9.57 3.19
N VAL A 18 -1.85 -8.85 4.30
CA VAL A 18 -2.92 -8.91 5.31
C VAL A 18 -4.25 -8.47 4.72
N LEU A 19 -4.26 -7.39 3.92
CA LEU A 19 -5.47 -6.94 3.25
C LEU A 19 -5.92 -7.86 2.12
N ALA A 20 -4.99 -8.54 1.45
CA ALA A 20 -5.33 -9.54 0.44
C ALA A 20 -6.05 -10.73 1.08
N ASP A 21 -5.56 -11.19 2.23
CA ASP A 21 -6.16 -12.28 3.00
C ASP A 21 -7.52 -11.87 3.59
N GLU A 22 -7.60 -10.72 4.26
CA GLU A 22 -8.83 -10.25 4.94
C GLU A 22 -10.00 -10.00 3.98
N PHE A 23 -9.73 -9.57 2.75
CA PHE A 23 -10.75 -9.33 1.74
C PHE A 23 -10.89 -10.49 0.74
N GLU A 24 -10.14 -11.58 0.92
CA GLU A 24 -10.06 -12.72 -0.01
C GLU A 24 -9.77 -12.28 -1.46
N VAL A 25 -8.94 -11.26 -1.63
CA VAL A 25 -8.56 -10.69 -2.92
C VAL A 25 -7.09 -10.91 -3.23
N THR A 26 -6.72 -10.73 -4.49
CA THR A 26 -5.30 -10.81 -4.85
C THR A 26 -4.51 -9.59 -4.36
N PRO A 27 -3.23 -9.75 -3.99
CA PRO A 27 -2.36 -8.62 -3.64
C PRO A 27 -2.17 -7.63 -4.80
N GLN A 28 -2.36 -8.09 -6.05
CA GLN A 28 -2.42 -7.21 -7.22
C GLN A 28 -3.65 -6.30 -7.19
N PHE A 29 -4.82 -6.84 -6.81
CA PHE A 29 -6.04 -6.06 -6.66
C PHE A 29 -5.88 -4.98 -5.59
N VAL A 30 -5.34 -5.34 -4.42
CA VAL A 30 -5.02 -4.37 -3.34
C VAL A 30 -4.13 -3.23 -3.86
N ARG A 31 -3.09 -3.54 -4.65
CA ARG A 31 -2.24 -2.51 -5.26
C ARG A 31 -3.00 -1.62 -6.26
N GLN A 32 -3.90 -2.19 -7.07
CA GLN A 32 -4.75 -1.41 -7.97
C GLN A 32 -5.70 -0.49 -7.20
N CYS A 33 -6.23 -0.94 -6.06
CA CYS A 33 -7.05 -0.13 -5.15
C CYS A 33 -6.25 1.06 -4.59
N ILE A 34 -5.01 0.80 -4.13
CA ILE A 34 -4.10 1.85 -3.62
C ILE A 34 -3.77 2.87 -4.73
N ARG A 35 -3.55 2.39 -5.96
CA ARG A 35 -3.27 3.22 -7.14
C ARG A 35 -4.47 4.00 -7.68
N LYS A 36 -5.67 3.79 -7.12
CA LYS A 36 -6.94 4.34 -7.62
C LYS A 36 -7.25 3.94 -9.07
N GLU A 37 -6.76 2.78 -9.51
CA GLU A 37 -7.13 2.21 -10.82
C GLU A 37 -8.54 1.57 -10.78
N LYS A 38 -9.06 1.29 -9.57
CA LYS A 38 -10.39 0.72 -9.33
C LYS A 38 -11.20 1.62 -8.41
N TYR A 39 -12.46 1.85 -8.77
CA TYR A 39 -13.41 2.71 -8.06
C TYR A 39 -14.61 1.89 -7.57
N SER A 40 -14.36 0.94 -6.67
CA SER A 40 -15.40 0.13 -6.04
C SER A 40 -15.47 0.44 -4.55
N LEU A 41 -16.63 0.22 -3.93
CA LEU A 41 -16.80 0.34 -2.46
C LEU A 41 -15.74 -0.45 -1.69
N THR A 42 -15.49 -1.69 -2.11
CA THR A 42 -14.45 -2.55 -1.53
C THR A 42 -13.04 -1.98 -1.75
N ALA A 43 -12.78 -1.38 -2.92
CA ALA A 43 -11.48 -0.79 -3.22
C ALA A 43 -11.18 0.43 -2.34
N ASP A 44 -12.19 1.26 -2.04
CA ASP A 44 -12.05 2.39 -1.14
C ASP A 44 -11.83 1.95 0.31
N ALA A 45 -12.55 0.90 0.76
CA ALA A 45 -12.35 0.30 2.07
C ALA A 45 -10.93 -0.29 2.24
N ILE A 46 -10.45 -1.06 1.26
CA ILE A 46 -9.09 -1.61 1.24
C ILE A 46 -8.05 -0.49 1.29
N ARG A 47 -8.25 0.56 0.51
CA ARG A 47 -7.34 1.71 0.49
C ARG A 47 -7.32 2.42 1.84
N LYS A 48 -8.48 2.66 2.45
CA LYS A 48 -8.59 3.32 3.75
C LYS A 48 -7.88 2.51 4.84
N LYS A 49 -8.16 1.20 4.93
CA LYS A 49 -7.46 0.30 5.86
C LYS A 49 -5.96 0.23 5.60
N TYR A 50 -5.52 0.22 4.34
CA TYR A 50 -4.10 0.25 4.00
C TYR A 50 -3.41 1.49 4.57
N TYR A 51 -3.99 2.68 4.39
CA TYR A 51 -3.43 3.91 4.96
C TYR A 51 -3.50 3.97 6.48
N GLU A 52 -4.54 3.40 7.10
CA GLU A 52 -4.62 3.26 8.56
C GLU A 52 -3.54 2.34 9.13
N LEU A 53 -3.24 1.22 8.46
CA LEU A 53 -2.18 0.27 8.84
C LEU A 53 -0.77 0.79 8.48
N ALA A 54 -0.63 1.49 7.36
CA ALA A 54 0.64 2.05 6.90
C ALA A 54 1.03 3.30 7.69
N GLY A 55 0.08 4.12 8.15
CA GLY A 55 0.34 5.34 8.90
C GLY A 55 1.17 5.19 10.20
N PRO A 56 0.95 4.17 11.05
CA PRO A 56 1.82 3.87 12.19
C PRO A 56 3.09 3.13 11.78
N SER A 57 3.02 2.25 10.77
CA SER A 57 4.16 1.48 10.28
C SER A 57 5.24 2.35 9.63
N GLU A 58 4.85 3.31 8.79
CA GLU A 58 5.77 4.27 8.16
C GLU A 58 6.41 5.18 9.20
N ARG A 59 5.69 5.58 10.26
CA ARG A 59 6.27 6.33 11.38
C ARG A 59 7.29 5.52 12.14
N ALA A 60 6.99 4.27 12.49
CA ALA A 60 7.93 3.38 13.15
C ALA A 60 9.18 3.10 12.29
N ILE A 61 9.01 2.90 10.98
CA ILE A 61 10.11 2.67 10.04
C ILE A 61 10.94 3.95 9.82
N ASN A 62 10.32 5.12 9.78
CA ASN A 62 11.01 6.40 9.61
C ASN A 62 11.78 6.78 10.89
N ASP A 63 11.19 6.56 12.06
CA ASP A 63 11.84 6.74 13.37
C ASP A 63 13.08 5.83 13.49
N PHE A 64 12.95 4.55 13.10
CA PHE A 64 14.06 3.60 13.07
C PHE A 64 15.18 3.99 12.08
N ARG A 65 14.85 4.67 10.99
CA ARG A 65 15.82 5.09 9.96
C ARG A 65 16.51 6.42 10.25
N THR A 66 15.94 7.26 11.11
CA THR A 66 16.44 8.63 11.39
C THR A 66 17.16 8.72 12.74
N GLY A 67 17.09 7.68 13.57
CA GLY A 67 17.78 7.58 14.86
C GLY A 67 19.22 7.03 14.82
N HIS A 68 20.02 7.35 13.81
CA HIS A 68 21.43 6.92 13.73
C HIS A 68 22.39 8.02 13.29
#